data_AF-A0A442IDG5-F1
#
_entry.id   AF-A0A442IDG5-F1
#
_cell.length_a   1.000
_cell.length_b   1.000
_cell.length_c   1.000
_cell.angle_alpha   90.00
_cell.angle_beta   90.00
_cell.angle_gamma   90.00
#
_symmetry.space_group_name_H-M   'P 1'
#
loop_
_entity.id
_entity.type
_entity.pdbx_description
1 polymer ?
#
loop_
_entity_poly.entity_id
_entity_poly.type
_entity_poly.pdbx_seq_one_letter_code
_entity_poly.pdbx_strand_id
1 'polypeptide(L)' 'MSNVAERLITESAKSREAEAWISRQLFAGRRPCEIMDDLRRATDPVKVIAAMGGDGPAGLTFACVVMFALPFTLLGWVLP' A
#
# COMPACT_ATOMS: atom_id res chain seq x y z
N MET A 1 20.25 -9.41 17.31
CA MET A 1 20.28 -8.90 15.92
C MET A 1 19.07 -9.48 15.22
N SER A 2 18.00 -8.71 15.01
CA SER A 2 16.79 -9.18 14.32
C SER A 2 17.14 -9.48 12.87
N ASN A 3 16.96 -10.73 12.45
CA ASN A 3 17.32 -11.19 11.12
C ASN A 3 16.34 -10.62 10.07
N VAL A 4 16.80 -10.38 8.84
CA VAL A 4 15.99 -9.87 7.72
C VAL A 4 14.76 -10.75 7.48
N ALA A 5 14.91 -12.07 7.67
CA ALA A 5 13.80 -13.02 7.58
C ALA A 5 12.70 -12.75 8.61
N GLU A 6 13.04 -12.44 9.86
CA GLU A 6 12.09 -12.19 10.94
C GLU A 6 11.29 -10.91 10.70
N ARG A 7 11.94 -9.89 10.13
CA ARG A 7 11.29 -8.65 9.72
C ARG A 7 10.35 -8.87 8.52
N LEU A 8 10.72 -9.70 7.56
CA LEU A 8 9.84 -10.07 6.44
C LEU A 8 8.60 -10.84 6.91
N ILE A 9 8.77 -11.78 7.85
CA ILE A 9 7.65 -12.54 8.45
C ILE A 9 6.69 -11.60 9.18
N THR A 10 7.25 -10.65 9.94
CA THR A 10 6.44 -9.64 10.64
C THR A 10 5.67 -8.77 9.65
N GLU A 11 6.30 -8.39 8.53
CA GLU A 11 5.67 -7.53 7.52
C GLU A 11 4.64 -8.27 6.67
N SER A 12 4.86 -9.55 6.37
CA SER A 12 3.86 -10.40 5.73
C SER A 12 2.64 -10.64 6.64
N ALA A 13 2.86 -10.72 7.96
CA ALA A 13 1.77 -10.90 8.92
C ALA A 13 0.86 -9.67 9.05
N LYS A 14 1.30 -8.48 8.60
CA LYS A 14 0.47 -7.26 8.66
C LYS A 14 -0.65 -7.22 7.64
N SER A 15 -0.47 -7.83 6.47
CA SER A 15 -1.48 -7.79 5.39
C SER A 15 -1.31 -8.94 4.40
N ARG A 16 -2.44 -9.52 3.99
CA ARG A 16 -2.52 -10.55 2.94
C ARG A 16 -1.95 -10.09 1.61
N GLU A 17 -2.07 -8.79 1.29
CA GLU A 17 -1.54 -8.23 0.05
C GLU A 17 0.00 -8.12 0.10
N ALA A 18 0.54 -7.74 1.26
CA ALA A 18 1.98 -7.69 1.49
C ALA A 18 2.60 -9.09 1.43
N GLU A 19 1.96 -10.08 2.05
CA GLU A 19 2.36 -11.49 1.96
C GLU A 19 2.42 -11.99 0.52
N ALA A 20 1.35 -11.78 -0.26
CA ALA A 20 1.29 -12.21 -1.66
C ALA A 20 2.37 -11.53 -2.52
N TRP A 21 2.65 -10.25 -2.28
CA TRP A 21 3.70 -9.52 -2.98
C TRP A 21 5.10 -10.01 -2.60
N ILE A 22 5.40 -10.17 -1.30
CA ILE A 22 6.68 -10.69 -0.79
C ILE A 22 6.96 -12.08 -1.37
N SER A 23 5.94 -12.95 -1.36
CA SER A 23 6.03 -14.30 -1.92
C SER A 23 6.44 -14.28 -3.39
N ARG A 24 5.81 -13.41 -4.20
CA ARG A 24 6.16 -13.25 -5.63
C ARG A 24 7.61 -12.80 -5.82
N GLN A 25 8.10 -11.88 -4.99
CA GLN A 25 9.49 -11.42 -5.10
C GLN A 25 10.50 -12.50 -4.68
N LEU A 26 10.16 -13.30 -3.66
CA LEU A 26 10.98 -14.46 -3.24
C LEU A 26 11.06 -15.50 -4.35
N PHE A 27 9.94 -15.84 -5.00
CA PHE A 27 9.93 -16.76 -6.15
C PHE A 27 10.68 -16.20 -7.37
N ALA A 28 10.74 -14.88 -7.51
CA ALA A 28 11.55 -14.22 -8.54
C ALA A 28 13.06 -14.21 -8.23
N GLY A 29 13.50 -14.80 -7.11
CA GLY A 29 14.92 -14.89 -6.73
C GLY A 29 15.53 -13.57 -6.23
N ARG A 30 14.70 -12.58 -5.88
CA ARG A 30 15.18 -11.30 -5.32
C ARG A 30 15.74 -11.51 -3.92
N ARG A 31 16.76 -10.72 -3.55
CA ARG A 31 17.35 -10.84 -2.21
C ARG A 31 16.40 -10.29 -1.14
N PRO A 32 16.23 -10.99 -0.01
CA PRO A 32 15.39 -10.55 1.11
C PRO A 32 15.63 -9.11 1.58
N CYS A 33 16.89 -8.66 1.56
CA CYS A 33 17.25 -7.29 1.93
C CYS A 33 16.68 -6.24 0.97
N GLU A 34 16.68 -6.53 -0.34
CA GLU A 34 16.15 -5.63 -1.37
C GLU A 34 14.61 -5.57 -1.28
N ILE A 35 13.97 -6.71 -1.02
CA ILE A 35 12.51 -6.79 -0.80
C ILE A 35 12.10 -5.94 0.41
N MET A 36 12.89 -5.99 1.49
CA MET A 36 12.66 -5.17 2.68
C MET A 36 12.83 -3.67 2.44
N ASP A 37 13.81 -3.27 1.63
CA ASP A 37 14.03 -1.86 1.30
C ASP A 37 12.88 -1.31 0.44
N ASP A 38 12.42 -2.10 -0.54
CA ASP A 38 11.25 -1.79 -1.36
C ASP A 38 9.97 -1.68 -0.52
N LEU A 39 9.75 -2.60 0.43
CA LEU A 39 8.62 -2.51 1.37
C LEU A 39 8.67 -1.23 2.20
N ARG A 40 9.84 -0.91 2.77
CA ARG A 40 10.01 0.30 3.56
C ARG A 40 9.75 1.56 2.74
N ARG A 41 10.15 1.55 1.47
CA ARG A 41 9.94 2.64 0.53
C ARG A 41 8.49 2.77 0.05
N ALA A 42 7.77 1.65 0.00
CA ALA A 42 6.34 1.62 -0.33
C ALA A 42 5.46 2.05 0.86
N THR A 43 5.89 1.79 2.09
CA THR A 43 5.20 2.22 3.32
C THR A 43 5.40 3.71 3.64
N ASP A 44 6.25 4.41 2.91
CA ASP A 44 6.46 5.84 3.12
C ASP A 44 5.18 6.62 2.81
N PRO A 45 4.50 7.21 3.81
CA PRO A 45 3.19 7.81 3.64
C PRO A 45 3.23 8.96 2.63
N VAL A 46 4.36 9.66 2.52
CA VAL A 46 4.57 10.73 1.54
C VAL A 46 4.51 10.18 0.12
N LYS A 47 4.99 8.96 -0.09
CA LYS A 47 5.00 8.29 -1.39
C LYS A 47 3.70 7.56 -1.69
N VAL A 48 2.99 7.06 -0.67
CA VAL A 48 1.62 6.54 -0.81
C VAL A 48 0.66 7.65 -1.23
N ILE A 49 0.77 8.83 -0.62
CA ILE A 49 -0.02 10.01 -1.02
C ILE A 49 0.37 10.47 -2.44
N ALA A 50 1.67 10.45 -2.78
CA ALA A 50 2.12 10.75 -4.14
C ALA A 50 1.69 9.69 -5.18
N ALA A 51 1.59 8.42 -4.80
CA ALA A 51 1.12 7.32 -5.65
C ALA A 51 -0.41 7.28 -5.78
N MET A 52 -1.15 7.72 -4.75
CA MET A 52 -2.59 7.98 -4.83
C MET A 52 -2.92 9.16 -5.76
N GLY A 53 -1.98 10.10 -5.91
CA GLY A 53 -2.07 11.21 -6.88
C GLY A 53 -1.57 10.89 -8.29
N GLY A 54 -1.02 9.70 -8.53
CA GLY A 54 -0.53 9.27 -9.85
C GLY A 54 -1.53 8.33 -10.54
N ASP A 55 -1.61 8.41 -11.87
CA ASP A 55 -2.47 7.65 -12.81
C ASP A 55 -2.26 6.10 -12.81
N GLY A 56 -2.09 5.48 -11.64
CA GLY A 56 -2.06 4.03 -11.46
C GLY A 56 -3.44 3.46 -11.14
N PRO A 57 -3.64 2.12 -11.25
CA PRO A 57 -4.89 1.46 -10.91
C PRO A 57 -5.37 1.77 -9.48
N ALA A 58 -4.45 1.85 -8.52
CA ALA A 58 -4.75 2.21 -7.14
C ALA A 58 -5.18 3.69 -6.97
N GLY A 59 -4.61 4.59 -7.78
CA GLY A 59 -5.01 6.00 -7.83
C GLY A 59 -6.40 6.17 -8.42
N LEU A 60 -6.73 5.42 -9.48
CA LEU A 60 -8.08 5.39 -10.06
C LEU A 60 -9.12 4.86 -9.07
N THR A 61 -8.83 3.78 -8.34
CA THR A 61 -9.76 3.27 -7.32
C THR A 61 -9.97 4.29 -6.20
N PHE A 62 -8.91 4.95 -5.74
CA PHE A 62 -9.02 5.99 -4.72
C PHE A 62 -9.81 7.21 -5.22
N ALA A 63 -9.52 7.69 -6.43
CA ALA A 63 -10.27 8.76 -7.08
C ALA A 63 -11.76 8.42 -7.23
N CYS A 64 -12.09 7.18 -7.63
CA CYS A 64 -13.47 6.70 -7.69
C CYS A 64 -14.17 6.74 -6.32
N VAL A 65 -13.51 6.27 -5.26
CA VAL A 65 -14.06 6.28 -3.90
C VAL A 65 -14.28 7.72 -3.42
N VAL A 66 -13.33 8.62 -3.65
CA VAL A 66 -13.43 10.04 -3.28
C VAL A 66 -14.57 10.71 -4.04
N MET A 67 -14.65 10.53 -5.36
CA MET A 67 -15.68 11.14 -6.20
C MET A 67 -17.09 10.63 -5.84
N PHE A 68 -17.21 9.37 -5.40
CA PHE A 68 -18.46 8.82 -4.89
C PHE A 68 -18.83 9.38 -3.50
N ALA A 69 -17.87 9.52 -2.58
CA ALA A 69 -18.13 10.00 -1.23
C ALA A 69 -18.44 11.52 -1.16
N LEU A 70 -17.85 12.30 -2.07
CA LEU A 70 -17.96 13.76 -2.13
C LEU A 70 -19.42 14.27 -2.13
N PRO A 71 -20.33 13.78 -3.00
CA PRO A 71 -21.71 14.25 -3.02
C PRO A 71 -22.44 13.95 -1.71
N PHE A 72 -22.18 12.82 -1.03
CA PHE A 72 -22.83 12.49 0.24
C PHE A 72 -22.33 13.37 1.38
N THR A 73 -21.05 13.72 1.41
CA THR A 73 -20.51 14.68 2.39
C THR A 73 -21.07 16.09 2.19
N LEU A 74 -21.23 16.52 0.93
CA LEU A 74 -21.89 17.79 0.60
C LEU A 74 -23.38 17.76 0.95
N LEU A 75 -24.07 16.64 0.68
CA LEU A 75 -25.49 16.52 0.98
C LEU A 75 -25.78 16.50 2.48
N GLY A 76 -24.96 15.78 3.27
CA GLY A 76 -25.06 15.76 4.74
C GLY A 76 -24.67 17.08 5.40
N TRP A 77 -24.00 17.97 4.68
CA TRP A 77 -23.77 19.36 5.11
C TRP A 77 -24.93 20.30 4.76
N VAL A 78 -25.62 20.05 3.63
CA VAL A 78 -26.75 20.87 3.15
C VAL A 78 -28.09 20.47 3.78
N LEU A 79 -28.28 19.18 4.11
CA LEU A 79 -29.41 18.67 4.90
C LEU A 79 -28.88 18.00 6.18
N PRO A 80 -28.81 18.71 7.32
CA PRO A 80 -28.61 18.09 8.63
C PRO A 80 -29.83 17.29 9.09
#